data_AF-A0A7R8NMU8-F1
#
_entry.id   AF-A0A7R8NMU8-F1
#
_cell.length_a   1.000
_cell.length_b   1.000
_cell.length_c   1.000
_cell.angle_alpha   90.00
_cell.angle_beta   90.00
_cell.angle_gamma   90.00
#
_symmetry.space_group_name_H-M   'P 1'
#
loop_
_entity.id
_entity.type
_entity.pdbx_description
1 polymer ?
#
loop_
_entity_poly.entity_id
_entity_poly.type
_entity_poly.pdbx_seq_one_letter_code
_entity_poly.pdbx_strand_id
1 'polypeptide(L)'
;MPTAPGQTLIGRAAQSAGLTRPAWLPALDPDDDFPRTPEGLAALLAAAGFLEAKCSEVAWDHETGAEEWWAGAEQGIGAIGQVLNSRGPEGMAEARRAYDGLSAEFRTQSGQLVLPHVALLAAGTA
;
A
#
# COMPACT_ATOMS: atom_id res chain seq x y z
N MET A 1 -5.47 13.13 3.65
CA MET A 1 -5.18 11.83 3.03
C MET A 1 -6.33 10.91 3.36
N PRO A 2 -6.98 10.27 2.39
CA PRO A 2 -7.99 9.26 2.65
C PRO A 2 -7.40 8.19 3.57
N THR A 3 -8.11 7.85 4.64
CA THR A 3 -7.70 6.75 5.49
C THR A 3 -8.00 5.46 4.74
N ALA A 4 -6.98 4.85 4.11
CA ALA A 4 -7.01 3.50 3.57
C ALA A 4 -6.34 2.53 4.56
N PRO A 5 -6.97 2.24 5.72
CA PRO A 5 -6.36 1.44 6.78
C PRO A 5 -6.07 0.01 6.33
N GLY A 6 -6.88 -0.55 5.42
CA GLY A 6 -6.63 -1.86 4.82
C GLY A 6 -5.36 -1.88 3.98
N GLN A 7 -5.19 -0.89 3.10
CA GLN A 7 -4.02 -0.75 2.22
C GLN A 7 -2.71 -0.58 2.99
N THR A 8 -2.75 0.05 4.17
CA THR A 8 -1.55 0.33 4.98
C THR A 8 -1.26 -0.76 6.02
N LEU A 9 -2.07 -1.81 6.13
CA LEU A 9 -1.98 -2.83 7.18
C LEU A 9 -0.59 -3.46 7.31
N ILE A 10 -0.01 -3.95 6.22
CA ILE A 10 1.32 -4.57 6.22
C ILE A 10 2.42 -3.54 6.51
N GLY A 11 2.28 -2.32 5.98
CA GLY A 11 3.20 -1.21 6.26
C GLY A 11 3.23 -0.85 7.75
N ARG A 12 2.07 -0.80 8.39
CA ARG A 12 1.94 -0.58 9.84
C ARG A 12 2.57 -1.73 10.64
N ALA A 13 2.34 -2.98 10.23
CA ALA A 13 2.96 -4.14 10.87
C ALA A 13 4.50 -4.11 10.79
N ALA A 14 5.05 -3.78 9.62
CA ALA A 14 6.48 -3.60 9.42
C ALA A 14 7.04 -2.47 10.30
N GLN A 15 6.34 -1.34 10.37
CA GLN A 15 6.71 -0.20 11.22
C GLN A 15 6.70 -0.58 12.71
N SER A 16 5.68 -1.32 13.18
CA SER A 16 5.61 -1.80 14.56
C SER A 16 6.75 -2.77 14.91
N ALA A 17 7.28 -3.49 13.92
CA ALA A 17 8.47 -4.32 14.06
C ALA A 17 9.80 -3.54 13.88
N GLY A 18 9.74 -2.21 13.79
CA GLY A 18 10.93 -1.37 13.58
C GLY A 18 11.59 -1.56 12.21
N LEU A 19 10.88 -2.12 11.23
CA LEU A 19 11.39 -2.30 9.87
C LEU A 19 11.23 -0.99 9.10
N THR A 20 12.34 -0.30 8.90
CA THR A 20 12.42 0.92 8.10
C THR A 20 12.80 0.59 6.67
N ARG A 21 12.43 1.45 5.71
CA ARG A 21 12.85 1.32 4.30
C ARG A 21 14.40 1.27 4.20
N PRO A 22 14.99 0.18 3.70
CA PRO A 22 16.42 0.10 3.43
C PRO A 22 16.91 1.16 2.44
N ALA A 23 18.13 1.66 2.64
CA ALA A 23 18.75 2.66 1.76
C ALA A 23 19.03 2.14 0.33
N TRP A 24 19.13 0.83 0.15
CA TRP A 24 19.36 0.21 -1.16
C TRP A 24 18.09 0.06 -2.00
N LEU A 25 16.90 0.29 -1.44
CA LEU A 25 15.65 0.25 -2.19
C LEU A 25 15.52 1.51 -3.05
N PRO A 26 15.46 1.40 -4.39
CA PRO A 26 15.35 2.54 -5.27
C PRO A 26 14.17 3.45 -4.88
N ALA A 27 14.41 4.76 -4.83
CA ALA A 27 13.36 5.77 -4.76
C ALA A 27 13.21 6.41 -6.15
N LEU A 28 12.03 6.96 -6.44
CA LEU A 28 11.90 7.83 -7.61
C LEU A 28 12.78 9.07 -7.44
N ASP A 29 13.33 9.55 -8.55
CA ASP A 29 13.94 10.88 -8.58
C ASP A 29 12.86 11.92 -8.21
N PRO A 30 13.14 12.90 -7.33
CA PRO A 30 12.17 13.94 -7.00
C PRO A 30 11.58 14.67 -8.21
N ASP A 31 12.34 14.79 -9.30
CA ASP A 31 11.88 15.45 -10.53
C ASP A 31 10.93 14.55 -11.35
N ASP A 32 10.98 13.23 -11.16
CA ASP A 32 10.07 12.25 -11.73
C ASP A 32 8.88 11.90 -10.80
N ASP A 33 8.89 12.43 -9.57
CA ASP A 33 7.85 12.16 -8.58
C ASP A 33 6.65 13.12 -8.74
N PHE A 34 5.50 12.72 -8.20
CA PHE A 34 4.29 13.54 -8.22
C PHE A 34 3.47 13.37 -6.95
N PRO A 35 2.69 14.37 -6.50
CA PRO A 35 1.81 14.17 -5.36
C PRO A 35 0.78 13.08 -5.65
N ARG A 36 0.67 12.06 -4.78
CA ARG A 36 -0.36 11.00 -4.89
C ARG A 36 -1.69 11.53 -4.34
N THR A 37 -2.19 12.60 -4.95
CA THR A 37 -3.48 13.26 -4.68
C THR A 37 -4.25 13.37 -6.00
N PRO A 38 -5.58 13.60 -5.97
CA PRO A 38 -6.34 13.82 -7.20
C PRO A 38 -5.75 14.92 -8.09
N GLU A 39 -5.35 16.04 -7.49
CA GLU A 39 -4.75 17.18 -8.21
C GLU A 39 -3.38 16.82 -8.78
N GLY A 40 -2.54 16.13 -8.01
CA GLY A 40 -1.21 15.73 -8.47
C GLY A 40 -1.26 14.72 -9.62
N LEU A 41 -2.15 13.73 -9.56
CA LEU A 41 -2.31 12.77 -10.64
C LEU A 41 -2.94 13.40 -11.90
N ALA A 42 -3.93 14.30 -11.74
CA ALA A 42 -4.47 15.05 -12.87
C ALA A 42 -3.43 15.95 -13.53
N ALA A 43 -2.58 16.61 -12.75
CA ALA A 43 -1.48 17.42 -13.26
C ALA A 43 -0.44 16.59 -14.02
N LEU A 44 -0.13 15.37 -13.55
CA LEU A 44 0.73 14.43 -14.27
C LEU A 44 0.17 14.10 -15.66
N LEU A 45 -1.13 13.80 -15.77
CA LEU A 45 -1.78 13.54 -17.06
C LEU A 45 -1.71 14.76 -17.99
N ALA A 46 -1.96 15.96 -17.46
CA ALA A 46 -1.86 17.19 -18.23
C ALA A 46 -0.43 17.45 -18.74
N ALA A 47 0.59 17.22 -17.90
CA ALA A 47 1.99 17.32 -18.28
C ALA A 47 2.39 16.33 -19.38
N ALA A 48 1.73 15.16 -19.42
CA ALA A 48 1.89 14.17 -20.50
C ALA A 48 1.12 14.53 -21.79
N GLY A 49 0.40 15.66 -21.83
CA GLY A 49 -0.30 16.15 -23.02
C GLY A 49 -1.79 15.78 -23.10
N PHE A 50 -2.35 15.09 -22.10
CA PHE A 50 -3.77 14.77 -22.08
C PHE A 50 -4.61 16.01 -21.76
N LEU A 51 -5.65 16.24 -22.55
CA LEU A 51 -6.63 17.30 -22.35
C LEU A 51 -7.72 16.86 -21.37
N GLU A 52 -8.38 17.84 -20.74
CA GLU A 52 -9.50 17.63 -19.82
C GLU A 52 -9.22 16.61 -18.71
N ALA A 53 -7.96 16.51 -18.27
CA ALA A 53 -7.53 15.56 -17.25
C ALA A 53 -8.32 15.76 -15.95
N LYS A 54 -8.98 14.70 -15.49
CA LYS A 54 -9.74 14.65 -14.24
C LYS A 54 -9.28 13.45 -13.44
N CYS A 55 -9.31 13.59 -12.11
CA CYS A 55 -9.06 12.51 -11.19
C CYS A 55 -10.12 12.46 -10.11
N SER A 56 -10.52 11.26 -9.71
CA SER A 56 -11.39 11.03 -8.56
C SER A 56 -10.84 9.91 -7.69
N GLU A 57 -11.20 9.94 -6.41
CA GLU A 57 -10.98 8.82 -5.51
C GLU A 57 -12.04 7.73 -5.73
N VAL A 58 -11.59 6.48 -5.69
CA VAL A 58 -12.46 5.30 -5.71
C VAL A 58 -12.15 4.51 -4.45
N ALA A 59 -13.15 4.33 -3.59
CA ALA A 59 -13.04 3.57 -2.36
C ALA A 59 -13.78 2.24 -2.48
N TRP A 60 -13.20 1.17 -1.93
CA TRP A 60 -13.84 -0.14 -1.85
C TRP A 60 -13.29 -0.92 -0.67
N ASP A 61 -14.06 -1.90 -0.21
CA ASP A 61 -13.59 -2.88 0.75
C ASP A 61 -13.08 -4.12 0.00
N HIS A 62 -11.82 -4.47 0.24
CA HIS A 62 -11.21 -5.66 -0.34
C HIS A 62 -11.38 -6.86 0.61
N GLU A 63 -12.04 -7.91 0.14
CA GLU A 63 -12.24 -9.15 0.89
C GLU A 63 -11.16 -10.17 0.54
N THR A 64 -10.48 -10.70 1.57
CA THR A 64 -9.41 -11.70 1.39
C THR A 64 -9.14 -12.48 2.69
N GLY A 65 -8.47 -13.62 2.58
CA GLY A 65 -7.97 -14.36 3.73
C GLY A 65 -6.75 -13.67 4.37
N ALA A 66 -6.62 -13.75 5.69
CA ALA A 66 -5.48 -13.17 6.40
C ALA A 66 -4.13 -13.77 5.96
N GLU A 67 -4.09 -15.07 5.67
CA GLU A 67 -2.86 -15.70 5.15
C GLU A 67 -2.58 -15.30 3.71
N GLU A 68 -3.61 -15.22 2.87
CA GLU A 68 -3.47 -14.85 1.46
C GLU A 68 -2.92 -13.43 1.32
N TRP A 69 -3.46 -12.49 2.11
CA TRP A 69 -2.98 -11.12 2.14
C TRP A 69 -1.51 -11.01 2.61
N TRP A 70 -1.11 -11.80 3.60
CA TRP A 70 0.28 -11.83 4.09
C TRP A 70 1.24 -12.46 3.09
N ALA A 71 0.83 -13.54 2.42
CA ALA A 71 1.69 -14.36 1.56
C ALA A 71 2.38 -13.54 0.45
N GLY A 72 1.70 -12.56 -0.13
CA GLY A 72 2.30 -11.69 -1.15
C GLY A 72 3.47 -10.87 -0.60
N ALA A 73 3.32 -10.34 0.62
CA ALA A 73 4.37 -9.56 1.27
C ALA A 73 5.56 -10.44 1.70
N GLU A 74 5.26 -11.62 2.24
CA GLU A 74 6.27 -12.63 2.62
C GLU A 74 7.13 -13.08 1.44
N GLN A 75 6.52 -13.27 0.27
CA GLN A 75 7.22 -13.63 -0.98
C GLN A 75 8.05 -12.48 -1.57
N GLY A 76 8.10 -11.31 -0.91
CA GLY A 76 8.93 -10.20 -1.33
C GLY A 76 8.31 -9.35 -2.45
N ILE A 77 7.00 -9.42 -2.66
CA ILE A 77 6.30 -8.66 -3.70
C ILE A 77 6.29 -7.17 -3.33
N GLY A 78 6.74 -6.35 -4.28
CA GLY A 78 6.79 -4.89 -4.15
C GLY A 78 7.80 -4.40 -3.11
N ALA A 79 7.86 -3.08 -2.94
CA ALA A 79 8.79 -2.45 -2.01
C ALA A 79 8.57 -2.91 -0.55
N ILE A 80 7.33 -3.18 -0.15
CA ILE A 80 7.03 -3.61 1.21
C ILE A 80 7.57 -5.01 1.52
N GLY A 81 7.50 -5.96 0.57
CA GLY A 81 8.10 -7.28 0.75
C GLY A 81 9.62 -7.21 0.88
N GLN A 82 10.26 -6.28 0.18
CA GLN A 82 11.70 -6.01 0.34
C GLN A 82 12.04 -5.42 1.72
N VAL A 83 11.16 -4.57 2.27
CA VAL A 83 11.31 -4.05 3.65
C VAL A 83 11.17 -5.18 4.68
N LEU A 84 10.17 -6.05 4.53
CA LEU A 84 9.96 -7.20 5.43
C LEU A 84 11.17 -8.14 5.46
N ASN A 85 11.77 -8.40 4.29
CA ASN A 85 12.93 -9.28 4.17
C ASN A 85 14.26 -8.66 4.61
N SER A 86 14.29 -7.35 4.91
CA SER A 86 15.55 -6.62 5.16
C SER A 86 16.30 -7.05 6.43
N ARG A 87 15.60 -7.62 7.43
CA ARG A 87 16.18 -8.09 8.70
C ARG A 87 16.13 -9.61 8.85
N GLY A 88 15.92 -10.34 7.75
CA GLY A 88 15.86 -11.80 7.76
C GLY A 88 14.67 -12.36 8.56
N PRO A 89 14.73 -13.65 8.95
CA PRO A 89 13.58 -14.36 9.51
C PRO A 89 13.03 -13.77 10.82
N GLU A 90 13.88 -13.19 11.67
CA GLU A 90 13.47 -12.61 12.95
C GLU A 90 12.59 -11.36 12.74
N GLY A 91 13.02 -10.45 11.85
CA GLY A 91 12.24 -9.27 11.49
C GLY A 91 10.91 -9.62 10.83
N MET A 92 10.91 -10.64 9.96
CA MET A 92 9.67 -11.16 9.37
C MET A 92 8.72 -11.70 10.44
N ALA A 93 9.22 -12.45 11.42
CA ALA A 93 8.41 -13.00 12.50
C ALA A 93 7.84 -11.92 13.44
N GLU A 94 8.61 -10.84 13.70
CA GLU A 94 8.12 -9.68 14.45
C GLU A 94 7.02 -8.95 13.70
N ALA A 95 7.22 -8.67 12.40
CA ALA A 95 6.21 -8.05 11.56
C ALA A 95 4.96 -8.92 11.45
N ARG A 96 5.12 -10.25 11.37
CA ARG A 96 4.01 -11.20 11.35
C ARG A 96 3.16 -11.11 12.62
N ARG A 97 3.78 -11.10 13.80
CA ARG A 97 3.05 -10.95 15.07
C ARG A 97 2.27 -9.64 15.14
N ALA A 98 2.87 -8.54 14.67
CA ALA A 98 2.20 -7.25 14.59
C ALA A 98 1.01 -7.28 13.60
N TYR A 99 1.20 -7.92 12.44
CA TYR A 99 0.15 -8.12 11.45
C TYR A 99 -1.02 -8.94 12.00
N ASP A 100 -0.76 -10.05 12.70
CA ASP A 100 -1.81 -10.89 13.28
C ASP A 100 -2.67 -10.09 14.27
N GLY A 101 -2.05 -9.22 15.07
CA GLY A 101 -2.75 -8.31 15.99
C GLY A 101 -3.55 -7.21 15.28
N LEU A 102 -2.95 -6.53 14.30
CA LEU A 102 -3.59 -5.43 13.56
C LEU A 102 -4.71 -5.92 12.63
N SER A 103 -4.55 -7.11 12.04
CA SER A 103 -5.56 -7.70 11.14
C SER A 103 -6.86 -8.03 11.85
N ALA A 104 -6.85 -8.22 13.17
CA ALA A 104 -8.05 -8.52 13.96
C ALA A 104 -9.12 -7.41 13.85
N GLU A 105 -8.74 -6.15 13.64
CA GLU A 105 -9.65 -5.02 13.42
C GLU A 105 -10.54 -5.23 12.18
N PHE A 106 -10.02 -5.94 11.17
CA PHE A 106 -10.67 -6.13 9.87
C PHE A 106 -11.35 -7.50 9.74
N ARG A 107 -11.26 -8.35 10.77
CA ARG A 107 -11.80 -9.72 10.71
C ARG A 107 -13.32 -9.71 10.83
N THR A 108 -13.97 -10.38 9.90
CA THR A 108 -15.40 -10.67 9.95
C THR A 108 -15.69 -11.91 10.80
N GLN A 109 -16.96 -12.16 11.08
CA GLN A 109 -17.41 -13.38 11.75
C GLN A 109 -17.10 -14.66 10.95
N SER A 110 -16.95 -14.57 9.62
CA SER A 110 -16.56 -15.69 8.76
C SER A 110 -15.05 -15.92 8.72
N GLY A 111 -14.26 -15.07 9.41
CA GLY A 111 -12.80 -15.17 9.47
C GLY A 111 -12.06 -14.54 8.29
N GLN A 112 -12.77 -13.91 7.35
CA GLN A 112 -12.18 -13.11 6.28
C GLN A 112 -11.76 -11.72 6.77
N LEU A 113 -10.86 -11.07 6.07
CA LEU A 113 -10.55 -9.65 6.25
C LEU A 113 -11.40 -8.81 5.28
N VAL A 114 -11.94 -7.70 5.78
CA VAL A 114 -12.55 -6.63 4.98
C VAL A 114 -11.63 -5.42 5.11
N LEU A 115 -10.87 -5.14 4.05
CA LEU A 115 -9.78 -4.16 4.06
C LEU A 115 -10.18 -2.90 3.28
N PRO A 116 -10.46 -1.77 3.96
CA PRO A 116 -10.79 -0.53 3.26
C PRO A 116 -9.60 -0.01 2.45
N HIS A 117 -9.85 0.19 1.15
CA HIS A 117 -8.89 0.68 0.16
C HIS A 117 -9.41 1.93 -0.53
N VAL A 118 -8.46 2.77 -0.97
CA VAL A 118 -8.73 3.93 -1.81
C VAL A 118 -7.70 3.97 -2.93
N ALA A 119 -8.15 4.22 -4.15
CA ALA A 119 -7.28 4.49 -5.30
C ALA A 119 -7.66 5.81 -5.95
N LEU A 120 -6.69 6.39 -6.64
CA LEU A 120 -6.90 7.51 -7.54
C LEU A 120 -7.13 6.98 -8.95
N LEU A 121 -8.27 7.34 -9.55
CA LEU A 121 -8.59 7.04 -10.93
C LEU A 121 -8.55 8.34 -11.72
N ALA A 122 -7.70 8.41 -12.75
CA ALA A 122 -7.59 9.59 -13.60
C ALA A 122 -7.81 9.24 -15.07
N ALA A 123 -8.40 10.17 -15.82
CA ALA A 123 -8.64 10.05 -17.24
C ALA A 123 -8.53 11.42 -17.94
N GLY A 124 -8.15 11.41 -19.21
CA GLY A 124 -8.08 12.56 -20.09
C GLY A 124 -8.18 12.13 -21.55
N THR A 125 -8.26 13.08 -22.47
CA THR A 125 -8.36 12.86 -23.91
C THR A 125 -7.04 13.14 -24.60
N ALA A 126 -6.72 12.40 -25.67
CA ALA A 126 -5.47 12.51 -26.45
C ALA A 126 -5.73 13.13 -27.82
#